data_AF-A0A367Q3L9-F1
#
_entry.id   AF-A0A367Q3L9-F1
#
_cell.length_a   1.000
_cell.length_b   1.000
_cell.length_c   1.000
_cell.angle_alpha   90.00
_cell.angle_beta   90.00
_cell.angle_gamma   90.00
#
_symmetry.space_group_name_H-M   'P 1'
#
loop_
_entity.id
_entity.type
_entity.pdbx_description
1 polymer ?
#
loop_
_entity_poly.entity_id
_entity_poly.type
_entity_poly.pdbx_seq_one_letter_code
_entity_poly.pdbx_strand_id
1 'polypeptide(L)'
;MYSNKNTVTLDLEKVLKILKQQVLHYTGKYLSKAEIAVIVGSWEGKDYSEIADDSGYTAQYLRKEVAPQLWITLSEIIGDGVQVKKLNLKNVLLQVLKSDCLKEPKVSYLDTDCLVGKTKKYGEMPKIAFFYGREKDITYLKNQVNIFKRRCIAVTGVGGIGKTCFVAKLVEEILFERTDFYDYVIWKPVNAFSSIDKLVTDLISIFEINTNDNSFRAKLSLLSKQLSLHRCLLVIDGLESLVQVDNYEKKIEYENFFIELTQTEHSSCIIVTSQLPLEEIACLTRGFSYVPLRLEGIDEKSAMQMLYDKGLSGEECKDLIEIYRANPSELESVIDKIHKFFGGSLKRFFEYRSTVIGPRIQAMLNQQFGQAGLLSNLQRQIMIYLAEEISKNSVPIQFSKIVEDLEKRLNLKLSLSEVIMDLEILEQRSLVEANRKFCKQEVSYSLEPVVKKYILADPRGFVRKVPSAITNSNCTQE
;
A
#
# COMPACT_ATOMS: atom_id res chain seq x y z
N MET A 1 -20.09 43.09 7.00
CA MET A 1 -21.25 42.17 6.94
C MET A 1 -21.14 41.44 5.61
N TYR A 2 -20.87 40.15 5.47
CA TYR A 2 -21.13 38.98 6.32
C TYR A 2 -19.86 38.12 6.45
N SER A 3 -19.55 37.70 7.67
CA SER A 3 -18.64 36.58 7.95
C SER A 3 -19.45 35.30 7.91
N ASN A 4 -19.06 34.32 7.09
CA ASN A 4 -19.63 32.97 7.15
C ASN A 4 -18.51 31.97 7.45
N LYS A 5 -18.37 31.63 8.74
CA LYS A 5 -17.52 30.55 9.24
C LYS A 5 -18.30 29.24 9.12
N ASN A 6 -17.97 28.40 8.14
CA ASN A 6 -18.41 26.99 8.12
C ASN A 6 -17.21 26.11 8.52
N THR A 7 -17.08 25.90 9.83
CA THR A 7 -16.25 24.85 10.43
C THR A 7 -16.99 23.51 10.31
N VAL A 8 -16.34 22.50 9.72
CA VAL A 8 -16.83 21.12 9.65
C VAL A 8 -16.96 20.55 11.06
N THR A 9 -18.19 20.41 11.55
CA THR A 9 -18.52 19.82 12.85
C THR A 9 -18.51 18.30 12.75
N LEU A 10 -17.48 17.67 13.32
CA LEU A 10 -17.56 16.27 13.72
C LEU A 10 -18.71 16.12 14.73
N ASP A 11 -19.58 15.14 14.51
CA ASP A 11 -20.86 15.02 15.19
C ASP A 11 -20.67 14.67 16.67
N LEU A 12 -20.63 15.71 17.52
CA LEU A 12 -20.54 15.66 18.98
C LEU A 12 -21.59 14.70 19.57
N GLU A 13 -22.73 14.53 18.90
CA GLU A 13 -23.78 13.61 19.33
C GLU A 13 -23.34 12.14 19.29
N LYS A 14 -22.56 11.74 18.27
CA LYS A 14 -22.01 10.37 18.17
C LYS A 14 -20.97 10.10 19.24
N VAL A 15 -20.08 11.07 19.48
CA VAL A 15 -19.05 10.98 20.53
C VAL A 15 -19.69 10.87 21.90
N LEU A 16 -20.70 11.70 22.17
CA LEU A 16 -21.46 11.63 23.42
C LEU A 16 -22.22 10.32 23.58
N LYS A 17 -22.74 9.73 22.51
CA LYS A 17 -23.45 8.44 22.57
C LYS A 17 -22.51 7.30 23.01
N ILE A 18 -21.32 7.23 22.42
CA ILE A 18 -20.30 6.21 22.76
C ILE A 18 -19.82 6.40 24.20
N LEU A 19 -19.49 7.63 24.58
CA LEU A 19 -19.10 7.97 25.95
C LEU A 19 -20.17 7.60 26.98
N LYS A 20 -21.44 7.92 26.70
CA LYS A 20 -22.55 7.56 27.59
C LYS A 20 -22.64 6.05 27.80
N GLN A 21 -22.41 5.25 26.75
CA GLN A 21 -22.44 3.80 26.85
C GLN A 21 -21.25 3.24 27.63
N GLN A 22 -20.03 3.74 27.37
CA GLN A 22 -18.82 3.29 28.07
C GLN A 22 -18.84 3.67 29.55
N VAL A 23 -19.26 4.89 29.89
CA VAL A 23 -19.42 5.33 31.29
C VAL A 23 -20.49 4.53 32.00
N LEU A 24 -21.62 4.25 31.34
CA LEU A 24 -22.67 3.39 31.91
C LEU A 24 -22.15 1.97 32.17
N HIS A 25 -21.40 1.40 31.22
CA HIS A 25 -20.85 0.05 31.37
C HIS A 25 -19.84 -0.05 32.53
N TYR A 26 -18.97 0.95 32.67
CA TYR A 26 -17.90 0.95 33.68
C TYR A 26 -18.40 1.32 35.08
N THR A 27 -19.26 2.35 35.19
CA THR A 27 -19.68 2.91 36.48
C THR A 27 -21.07 2.45 36.94
N GLY A 28 -21.86 1.84 36.05
CA GLY A 28 -23.27 1.51 36.28
C GLY A 28 -24.20 2.73 36.35
N LYS A 29 -23.71 3.94 36.10
CA LYS A 29 -24.47 5.19 36.18
C LYS A 29 -24.42 5.96 34.85
N TYR A 30 -25.50 6.69 34.57
CA TYR A 30 -25.54 7.60 33.43
C TYR A 30 -24.80 8.90 33.75
N LEU A 31 -24.15 9.48 32.72
CA LEU A 31 -23.62 10.83 32.81
C LEU A 31 -24.74 11.82 33.15
N SER A 32 -24.53 12.60 34.20
CA SER A 32 -25.41 13.67 34.63
C SER A 32 -25.40 14.83 33.63
N LYS A 33 -26.43 15.69 33.70
CA LYS A 33 -26.51 16.89 32.84
C LYS A 33 -25.31 17.83 33.02
N ALA A 34 -24.77 17.93 34.24
CA ALA A 34 -23.60 18.76 34.53
C ALA A 34 -22.31 18.18 33.94
N GLU A 35 -22.13 16.85 33.99
CA GLU A 35 -20.97 16.18 33.37
C GLU A 35 -21.02 16.26 31.84
N ILE A 36 -22.20 16.09 31.25
CA ILE A 36 -22.40 16.28 29.81
C ILE A 36 -22.04 17.71 29.40
N ALA A 37 -22.50 18.72 30.14
CA ALA A 37 -22.16 20.12 29.88
C ALA A 37 -20.64 20.37 29.93
N VAL A 38 -19.95 19.76 30.90
CA VAL A 38 -18.48 19.86 31.02
C VAL A 38 -17.77 19.18 29.85
N ILE A 39 -18.22 18.01 29.39
CA ILE A 39 -17.66 17.31 28.22
C ILE A 39 -17.86 18.13 26.95
N VAL A 40 -19.08 18.60 26.70
CA VAL A 40 -19.44 19.41 25.53
C VAL A 40 -18.64 20.71 25.49
N GLY A 41 -18.63 21.44 26.60
CA GLY A 41 -17.86 22.67 26.71
C GLY A 41 -16.36 22.48 26.53
N SER A 42 -15.82 21.37 27.05
CA SER A 42 -14.40 21.03 26.88
C SER A 42 -14.07 20.66 25.43
N TRP A 43 -14.99 20.00 24.72
CA TRP A 43 -14.87 19.70 23.28
C TRP A 43 -14.85 20.96 22.41
N GLU A 44 -15.66 21.95 22.79
CA GLU A 44 -15.77 23.25 22.12
C GLU A 44 -14.66 24.24 22.52
N GLY A 45 -13.83 23.88 23.51
CA GLY A 45 -12.73 24.73 23.99
C GLY A 45 -13.16 25.87 24.92
N LYS A 46 -14.40 25.84 25.43
CA LYS A 46 -14.96 26.85 26.34
C LYS A 46 -14.32 26.78 27.71
N ASP A 47 -14.21 27.89 28.43
CA ASP A 47 -13.80 27.90 29.85
C ASP A 47 -14.96 27.52 30.79
N TYR A 48 -14.73 27.43 32.11
CA TYR A 48 -15.80 27.01 33.04
C TYR A 48 -16.86 28.09 33.29
N SER A 49 -16.56 29.37 33.01
CA SER A 49 -17.53 30.46 33.07
C SER A 49 -18.46 30.39 31.87
N GLU A 50 -17.91 30.21 30.68
CA GLU A 50 -18.70 30.05 29.44
C GLU A 50 -19.60 28.82 29.49
N ILE A 51 -19.11 27.69 30.05
CA ILE A 51 -19.95 26.49 30.23
C ILE A 51 -21.07 26.73 31.24
N ALA A 52 -20.79 27.48 32.31
CA ALA A 52 -21.78 27.83 33.32
C ALA A 52 -22.91 28.67 32.73
N ASP A 53 -22.57 29.67 31.92
CA ASP A 53 -23.51 30.55 31.24
C ASP A 53 -24.43 29.77 30.28
N ASP A 54 -23.89 28.78 29.56
CA ASP A 54 -24.64 27.97 28.60
C ASP A 54 -25.51 26.86 29.24
N SER A 55 -25.19 26.45 30.48
CA SER A 55 -25.80 25.26 31.12
C SER A 55 -26.66 25.58 32.34
N GLY A 56 -26.63 26.81 32.84
CA GLY A 56 -27.37 27.24 34.03
C GLY A 56 -26.79 26.77 35.36
N TYR A 57 -25.57 26.23 35.37
CA TYR A 57 -24.82 25.87 36.58
C TYR A 57 -23.83 26.97 36.96
N THR A 58 -23.35 27.00 38.20
CA THR A 58 -22.28 27.94 38.58
C THR A 58 -20.91 27.42 38.14
N ALA A 59 -20.04 28.31 37.66
CA ALA A 59 -18.68 27.97 37.25
C ALA A 59 -17.89 27.29 38.40
N GLN A 60 -18.17 27.71 39.64
CA GLN A 60 -17.58 27.11 40.85
C GLN A 60 -18.02 25.66 41.04
N TYR A 61 -19.31 25.34 40.89
CA TYR A 61 -19.83 23.97 41.00
C TYR A 61 -19.24 23.06 39.92
N LEU A 62 -19.23 23.50 38.66
CA LEU A 62 -18.67 22.73 37.56
C LEU A 62 -17.17 22.45 37.74
N ARG A 63 -16.41 23.45 38.18
CA ARG A 63 -14.95 23.33 38.34
C ARG A 63 -14.52 22.53 39.57
N LYS A 64 -15.23 22.67 40.70
CA LYS A 64 -14.80 22.08 41.98
C LYS A 64 -15.47 20.74 42.27
N GLU A 65 -16.73 20.56 41.90
CA GLU A 65 -17.50 19.36 42.28
C GLU A 65 -17.61 18.37 41.11
N VAL A 66 -17.87 18.87 39.89
CA VAL A 66 -18.20 18.00 38.74
C VAL A 66 -16.96 17.57 37.96
N ALA A 67 -16.14 18.51 37.53
CA ALA A 67 -15.02 18.23 36.62
C ALA A 67 -13.94 17.30 37.21
N PRO A 68 -13.50 17.43 38.48
CA PRO A 68 -12.42 16.57 39.00
C PRO A 68 -12.76 15.08 38.98
N GLN A 69 -13.96 14.71 39.42
CA GLN A 69 -14.40 13.30 39.44
C GLN A 69 -14.63 12.75 38.03
N LEU A 70 -15.14 13.60 37.14
CA LEU A 70 -15.34 13.26 35.74
C LEU A 70 -14.02 12.93 35.02
N TRP A 71 -12.96 13.73 35.26
CA TRP A 71 -11.66 13.49 34.63
C TRP A 71 -10.96 12.24 35.14
N ILE A 72 -11.10 11.90 36.43
CA ILE A 72 -10.61 10.63 36.98
C ILE A 72 -11.30 9.47 36.27
N THR A 73 -12.64 9.50 36.24
CA THR A 73 -13.47 8.46 35.61
C THR A 73 -13.13 8.28 34.13
N LEU A 74 -13.00 9.37 33.37
CA LEU A 74 -12.64 9.30 31.95
C LEU A 74 -11.20 8.83 31.73
N SER A 75 -10.26 9.13 32.62
CA SER A 75 -8.88 8.63 32.51
C SER A 75 -8.83 7.10 32.63
N GLU A 76 -9.67 6.51 33.46
CA GLU A 76 -9.75 5.05 33.62
C GLU A 76 -10.44 4.37 32.44
N ILE A 77 -11.47 5.00 31.86
CA ILE A 77 -12.30 4.40 30.82
C ILE A 77 -11.68 4.55 29.42
N ILE A 78 -11.21 5.76 29.10
CA ILE A 78 -10.79 6.13 27.74
C ILE A 78 -9.34 6.62 27.66
N GLY A 79 -8.63 6.72 28.78
CA GLY A 79 -7.31 7.32 28.82
C GLY A 79 -6.21 6.45 28.22
N ASP A 80 -6.38 5.12 28.12
CA ASP A 80 -5.37 4.16 27.65
C ASP A 80 -3.99 4.40 28.30
N GLY A 81 -3.98 4.60 29.62
CA GLY A 81 -2.79 4.93 30.42
C GLY A 81 -2.42 6.41 30.47
N VAL A 82 -3.15 7.30 29.79
CA VAL A 82 -2.98 8.76 29.81
C VAL A 82 -4.04 9.44 30.66
N GLN A 83 -3.64 10.43 31.46
CA GLN A 83 -4.59 11.27 32.22
C GLN A 83 -5.42 12.16 31.29
N VAL A 84 -6.73 11.97 31.31
CA VAL A 84 -7.71 12.82 30.63
C VAL A 84 -7.92 14.09 31.43
N LYS A 85 -7.83 15.23 30.75
CA LYS A 85 -8.03 16.59 31.25
C LYS A 85 -8.82 17.38 30.20
N LYS A 86 -9.43 18.48 30.62
CA LYS A 86 -10.18 19.38 29.73
C LYS A 86 -9.47 19.72 28.40
N LEU A 87 -8.16 19.98 28.45
CA LEU A 87 -7.38 20.39 27.27
C LEU A 87 -7.03 19.26 26.30
N ASN A 88 -6.99 18.00 26.75
CA ASN A 88 -6.62 16.86 25.91
C ASN A 88 -7.81 15.92 25.61
N LEU A 89 -8.96 16.16 26.24
CA LEU A 89 -10.18 15.36 26.07
C LEU A 89 -10.53 15.13 24.60
N LYS A 90 -10.51 16.19 23.78
CA LYS A 90 -10.84 16.10 22.36
C LYS A 90 -9.90 15.13 21.60
N ASN A 91 -8.61 15.18 21.89
CA ASN A 91 -7.63 14.32 21.23
C ASN A 91 -7.75 12.86 21.69
N VAL A 92 -7.97 12.62 22.98
CA VAL A 92 -8.16 11.27 23.53
C VAL A 92 -9.42 10.61 22.94
N LEU A 93 -10.52 11.36 22.86
CA LEU A 93 -11.76 10.87 22.26
C LEU A 93 -11.59 10.52 20.77
N LEU A 94 -10.81 11.30 20.02
CA LEU A 94 -10.51 10.98 18.62
C LEU A 94 -9.68 9.68 18.48
N GLN A 95 -8.85 9.33 19.46
CA GLN A 95 -8.10 8.07 19.48
C GLN A 95 -8.99 6.87 19.84
N VAL A 96 -9.95 7.06 20.76
CA VAL A 96 -10.91 6.02 21.15
C VAL A 96 -11.83 5.65 19.98
N LEU A 97 -12.28 6.64 19.20
CA LEU A 97 -13.07 6.40 17.98
C LEU A 97 -12.30 5.59 16.92
N LYS A 98 -10.97 5.74 16.86
CA LYS A 98 -10.13 4.94 15.95
C LYS A 98 -9.99 3.49 16.40
N SER A 99 -9.99 3.25 17.71
CA SER A 99 -9.79 1.91 18.28
C SER A 99 -11.10 1.11 18.42
N ASP A 100 -12.24 1.76 18.68
CA ASP A 100 -13.55 1.10 18.71
C ASP A 100 -14.07 0.70 17.31
N CYS A 101 -13.70 1.43 16.25
CA CYS A 101 -13.97 1.03 14.87
C CYS A 101 -13.30 -0.30 14.46
N LEU A 102 -12.38 -0.84 15.28
CA LEU A 102 -11.67 -2.09 15.03
C LEU A 102 -12.25 -3.30 15.80
N LYS A 103 -13.28 -3.12 16.65
CA LYS A 103 -13.71 -4.16 17.62
C LYS A 103 -15.12 -4.75 17.45
N GLU A 104 -15.96 -4.25 16.55
CA GLU A 104 -17.23 -4.95 16.22
C GLU A 104 -17.24 -5.53 14.79
N PRO A 105 -17.55 -6.84 14.63
CA PRO A 105 -17.72 -7.44 13.32
C PRO A 105 -19.16 -7.19 12.84
N LYS A 106 -19.36 -6.22 11.96
CA LYS A 106 -20.61 -6.12 11.18
C LYS A 106 -20.37 -5.43 9.84
N VAL A 107 -20.64 -6.22 8.79
CA VAL A 107 -21.05 -5.84 7.44
C VAL A 107 -21.06 -4.33 7.21
N SER A 108 -20.05 -3.84 6.51
CA SER A 108 -20.06 -2.50 5.97
C SER A 108 -21.15 -2.44 4.91
N TYR A 109 -22.35 -2.02 5.32
CA TYR A 109 -23.27 -1.34 4.42
C TYR A 109 -22.55 -0.09 3.96
N LEU A 110 -21.80 -0.24 2.87
CA LEU A 110 -21.20 0.88 2.18
C LEU A 110 -22.26 1.44 1.25
N ASP A 111 -23.19 2.17 1.85
CA ASP A 111 -23.62 3.37 1.17
C ASP A 111 -22.38 4.27 1.08
N THR A 112 -22.04 4.60 -0.16
CA THR A 112 -21.30 5.79 -0.54
C THR A 112 -21.71 6.97 0.32
N ASP A 113 -20.94 7.26 1.36
CA ASP A 113 -20.61 8.61 1.86
C ASP A 113 -19.98 8.51 3.24
N CYS A 114 -18.64 8.42 3.27
CA CYS A 114 -17.82 8.93 4.38
C CYS A 114 -16.36 9.00 3.94
N LEU A 115 -15.97 10.08 3.26
CA LEU A 115 -14.82 10.85 3.74
C LEU A 115 -15.34 12.26 3.93
N VAL A 116 -15.23 12.74 5.15
CA VAL A 116 -15.77 14.01 5.65
C VAL A 116 -15.02 15.16 4.98
N GLY A 117 -15.71 16.06 4.26
CA GLY A 117 -15.10 17.29 3.72
C GLY A 117 -15.61 17.77 2.35
N LYS A 118 -15.03 18.86 1.85
CA LYS A 118 -15.25 19.45 0.51
C LYS A 118 -14.50 18.70 -0.61
N THR A 119 -13.71 17.69 -0.27
CA THR A 119 -12.86 16.93 -1.20
C THR A 119 -13.71 16.06 -2.14
N LYS A 120 -13.54 16.24 -3.45
CA LYS A 120 -14.14 15.40 -4.48
C LYS A 120 -13.34 14.12 -4.66
N LYS A 121 -14.02 12.99 -4.91
CA LYS A 121 -13.37 11.69 -5.13
C LYS A 121 -13.72 11.12 -6.49
N TYR A 122 -12.73 10.54 -7.16
CA TYR A 122 -12.90 9.89 -8.45
C TYR A 122 -12.23 8.53 -8.44
N GLY A 123 -12.93 7.51 -8.94
CA GLY A 123 -12.49 6.12 -8.89
C GLY A 123 -12.81 5.43 -7.56
N GLU A 124 -12.69 4.10 -7.56
CA GLU A 124 -13.01 3.28 -6.40
C GLU A 124 -11.75 2.93 -5.60
N MET A 125 -11.58 3.60 -4.47
CA MET A 125 -10.53 3.25 -3.51
C MET A 125 -10.88 1.92 -2.82
N PRO A 126 -9.93 0.96 -2.73
CA PRO A 126 -10.13 -0.29 -2.03
C PRO A 126 -10.51 -0.07 -0.56
N LYS A 127 -11.46 -0.87 -0.07
CA LYS A 127 -11.90 -0.82 1.32
C LYS A 127 -11.09 -1.80 2.15
N ILE A 128 -10.46 -1.29 3.20
CA ILE A 128 -9.53 -2.05 4.03
C ILE A 128 -10.27 -2.54 5.27
N ALA A 129 -10.58 -3.84 5.32
CA ALA A 129 -11.20 -4.45 6.49
C ALA A 129 -10.17 -4.75 7.59
N PHE A 130 -9.01 -5.27 7.19
CA PHE A 130 -7.92 -5.64 8.08
C PHE A 130 -6.60 -5.10 7.53
N PHE A 131 -5.76 -4.58 8.41
CA PHE A 131 -4.45 -4.03 8.06
C PHE A 131 -3.44 -4.42 9.15
N TYR A 132 -2.32 -5.00 8.75
CA TYR A 132 -1.33 -5.57 9.65
C TYR A 132 0.04 -4.93 9.43
N GLY A 133 0.62 -4.35 10.49
CA GLY A 133 1.96 -3.77 10.48
C GLY A 133 2.09 -2.54 9.58
N ARG A 134 3.33 -2.25 9.16
CA ARG A 134 3.71 -1.15 8.24
C ARG A 134 3.43 0.26 8.73
N GLU A 135 3.23 0.45 10.03
CA GLU A 135 3.01 1.77 10.63
C GLU A 135 4.23 2.68 10.43
N LYS A 136 5.44 2.11 10.46
CA LYS A 136 6.70 2.82 10.19
C LYS A 136 6.75 3.34 8.76
N ASP A 137 6.39 2.51 7.78
CA ASP A 137 6.40 2.86 6.36
C ASP A 137 5.34 3.92 6.04
N ILE A 138 4.14 3.78 6.61
CA ILE A 138 3.07 4.78 6.53
C ILE A 138 3.56 6.11 7.11
N THR A 139 4.15 6.10 8.30
CA THR A 139 4.66 7.31 8.97
C THR A 139 5.75 7.97 8.13
N TYR A 140 6.68 7.16 7.58
CA TYR A 140 7.72 7.65 6.69
C TYR A 140 7.14 8.37 5.47
N LEU A 141 6.23 7.73 4.73
CA LEU A 141 5.66 8.35 3.53
C LEU A 141 4.76 9.53 3.84
N LYS A 142 3.99 9.50 4.95
CA LYS A 142 3.25 10.68 5.42
C LYS A 142 4.18 11.86 5.61
N ASN A 143 5.35 11.67 6.24
CA ASN A 143 6.32 12.74 6.39
C ASN A 143 6.86 13.23 5.03
N GLN A 144 7.10 12.33 4.07
CA GLN A 144 7.50 12.71 2.71
C GLN A 144 6.47 13.60 2.01
N VAL A 145 5.18 13.26 2.09
CA VAL A 145 4.11 14.08 1.51
C VAL A 145 3.91 15.37 2.30
N ASN A 146 3.82 15.27 3.62
CA ASN A 146 3.31 16.34 4.46
C ASN A 146 4.36 17.40 4.79
N ILE A 147 5.56 16.97 5.15
CA ILE A 147 6.65 17.81 5.65
C ILE A 147 7.57 18.18 4.49
N PHE A 148 8.08 17.18 3.78
CA PHE A 148 9.07 17.38 2.71
C PHE A 148 8.44 17.74 1.36
N LYS A 149 7.10 17.82 1.28
CA LYS A 149 6.33 18.22 0.10
C LYS A 149 6.73 17.43 -1.16
N ARG A 150 7.06 16.15 -1.00
CA ARG A 150 7.40 15.27 -2.11
C ARG A 150 6.15 15.04 -2.96
N ARG A 151 6.29 15.25 -4.26
CA ARG A 151 5.18 15.22 -5.23
C ARG A 151 5.00 13.89 -5.92
N CYS A 152 6.00 13.00 -5.86
CA CYS A 152 5.90 11.67 -6.43
C CYS A 152 6.44 10.64 -5.45
N ILE A 153 5.64 9.60 -5.22
CA ILE A 153 5.97 8.43 -4.42
C ILE A 153 5.76 7.21 -5.31
N ALA A 154 6.76 6.33 -5.37
CA ALA A 154 6.63 5.04 -6.05
C ALA A 154 6.70 3.93 -5.00
N VAL A 155 5.61 3.18 -4.86
CA VAL A 155 5.49 2.03 -3.98
C VAL A 155 5.64 0.76 -4.82
N THR A 156 6.77 0.07 -4.67
CA THR A 156 7.11 -1.11 -5.46
C THR A 156 7.11 -2.38 -4.61
N GLY A 157 7.15 -3.56 -5.24
CA GLY A 157 7.23 -4.85 -4.53
C GLY A 157 6.50 -5.98 -5.28
N VAL A 158 6.66 -7.21 -4.80
CA VAL A 158 6.10 -8.40 -5.46
C VAL A 158 4.57 -8.43 -5.52
N GLY A 159 4.04 -9.31 -6.38
CA GLY A 159 2.62 -9.62 -6.43
C GLY A 159 2.09 -10.07 -5.07
N GLY A 160 0.91 -9.58 -4.68
CA GLY A 160 0.28 -9.99 -3.42
C GLY A 160 0.82 -9.34 -2.14
N ILE A 161 1.95 -8.59 -2.22
CA ILE A 161 2.58 -7.99 -1.03
C ILE A 161 1.73 -6.90 -0.35
N GLY A 162 0.63 -6.46 -0.97
CA GLY A 162 -0.30 -5.48 -0.39
C GLY A 162 -0.03 -4.01 -0.73
N LYS A 163 0.63 -3.71 -1.87
CA LYS A 163 0.87 -2.32 -2.34
C LYS A 163 -0.40 -1.48 -2.42
N THR A 164 -1.43 -2.02 -3.07
CA THR A 164 -2.75 -1.40 -3.25
C THR A 164 -3.41 -1.07 -1.91
N CYS A 165 -3.45 -2.04 -0.98
CA CYS A 165 -3.99 -1.80 0.38
C CYS A 165 -3.15 -0.81 1.17
N PHE A 166 -1.82 -0.87 1.06
CA PHE A 166 -0.91 0.07 1.71
C PHE A 166 -1.13 1.51 1.24
N VAL A 167 -1.26 1.74 -0.07
CA VAL A 167 -1.52 3.08 -0.60
C VAL A 167 -2.92 3.57 -0.22
N ALA A 168 -3.94 2.70 -0.25
CA ALA A 168 -5.27 3.07 0.24
C ALA A 168 -5.22 3.50 1.72
N LYS A 169 -4.48 2.78 2.58
CA LYS A 169 -4.31 3.15 3.98
C LYS A 169 -3.54 4.46 4.14
N LEU A 170 -2.48 4.66 3.35
CA LEU A 170 -1.71 5.90 3.35
C LEU A 170 -2.58 7.10 2.96
N VAL A 171 -3.42 6.96 1.93
CA VAL A 171 -4.36 7.99 1.50
C VAL A 171 -5.37 8.31 2.60
N GLU A 172 -5.98 7.29 3.22
CA GLU A 172 -6.88 7.47 4.37
C GLU A 172 -6.21 8.27 5.50
N GLU A 173 -4.97 7.91 5.85
CA GLU A 173 -4.20 8.57 6.90
C GLU A 173 -3.82 10.02 6.56
N ILE A 174 -3.46 10.30 5.31
CA ILE A 174 -3.18 11.66 4.83
C ILE A 174 -4.44 12.53 4.91
N LEU A 175 -5.58 12.01 4.45
CA LEU A 175 -6.85 12.73 4.47
C LEU A 175 -7.39 12.93 5.88
N PHE A 176 -7.15 11.96 6.77
CA PHE A 176 -7.51 12.07 8.18
C PHE A 176 -6.73 13.18 8.88
N GLU A 177 -5.41 13.28 8.66
CA GLU A 177 -4.57 14.32 9.28
C GLU A 177 -4.78 15.71 8.69
N ARG A 178 -5.16 15.79 7.41
CA ARG A 178 -5.34 17.03 6.67
C ARG A 178 -6.70 17.05 5.99
N THR A 179 -7.75 17.05 6.81
CA THR A 179 -9.12 17.22 6.34
C THR A 179 -9.22 18.49 5.49
N ASP A 180 -9.84 18.41 4.31
CA ASP A 180 -10.03 19.50 3.34
C ASP A 180 -8.74 20.10 2.70
N PHE A 181 -7.57 19.46 2.86
CA PHE A 181 -6.36 19.93 2.18
C PHE A 181 -6.32 19.56 0.68
N TYR A 182 -6.89 18.42 0.31
CA TYR A 182 -6.98 18.04 -1.11
C TYR A 182 -8.36 18.41 -1.63
N ASP A 183 -8.40 19.04 -2.80
CA ASP A 183 -9.64 19.34 -3.51
C ASP A 183 -10.14 18.08 -4.23
N TYR A 184 -9.21 17.23 -4.68
CA TYR A 184 -9.48 15.98 -5.38
C TYR A 184 -8.66 14.81 -4.83
N VAL A 185 -9.30 13.65 -4.70
CA VAL A 185 -8.65 12.35 -4.52
C VAL A 185 -9.02 11.48 -5.70
N ILE A 186 -8.03 11.10 -6.50
CA ILE A 186 -8.23 10.43 -7.78
C ILE A 186 -7.55 9.06 -7.69
N TRP A 187 -8.32 7.99 -7.75
CA TRP A 187 -7.81 6.62 -7.76
C TRP A 187 -7.98 6.02 -9.16
N LYS A 188 -6.88 5.68 -9.83
CA LYS A 188 -6.89 5.11 -11.19
C LYS A 188 -6.16 3.77 -11.23
N PRO A 189 -6.90 2.63 -11.24
CA PRO A 189 -6.30 1.34 -11.53
C PRO A 189 -5.93 1.27 -13.00
N VAL A 190 -4.70 0.85 -13.29
CA VAL A 190 -4.10 1.04 -14.62
C VAL A 190 -4.49 -0.07 -15.62
N ASN A 191 -4.93 -1.22 -15.11
CA ASN A 191 -5.34 -2.39 -15.90
C ASN A 191 -6.43 -2.10 -16.96
N ALA A 192 -7.16 -1.00 -16.85
CA ALA A 192 -8.17 -0.57 -17.82
C ALA A 192 -7.61 0.19 -19.04
N PHE A 193 -6.33 0.56 -19.03
CA PHE A 193 -5.72 1.41 -20.06
C PHE A 193 -4.74 0.62 -20.93
N SER A 194 -4.67 0.98 -22.22
CA SER A 194 -3.71 0.40 -23.15
C SER A 194 -2.47 1.27 -23.37
N SER A 195 -2.45 2.50 -22.86
CA SER A 195 -1.34 3.45 -22.98
C SER A 195 -1.45 4.59 -21.95
N ILE A 196 -0.33 5.29 -21.71
CA ILE A 196 -0.32 6.48 -20.86
C ILE A 196 -1.15 7.62 -21.43
N ASP A 197 -1.23 7.79 -22.75
CA ASP A 197 -2.08 8.80 -23.39
C ASP A 197 -3.57 8.61 -23.05
N LYS A 198 -4.04 7.35 -23.00
CA LYS A 198 -5.41 7.06 -22.57
C LYS A 198 -5.62 7.37 -21.09
N LEU A 199 -4.65 7.06 -20.23
CA LEU A 199 -4.70 7.44 -18.81
C LEU A 199 -4.77 8.97 -18.66
N VAL A 200 -3.93 9.71 -19.37
CA VAL A 200 -3.94 11.19 -19.35
C VAL A 200 -5.27 11.74 -19.84
N THR A 201 -5.83 11.20 -20.93
CA THR A 201 -7.13 11.61 -21.47
C THR A 201 -8.25 11.41 -20.44
N ASP A 202 -8.26 10.25 -19.78
CA ASP A 202 -9.22 9.93 -18.72
C ASP A 202 -9.04 10.83 -17.49
N LEU A 203 -7.80 11.14 -17.09
CA LEU A 203 -7.52 12.09 -16.01
C LEU A 203 -7.98 13.51 -16.32
N ILE A 204 -7.84 13.98 -17.56
CA ILE A 204 -8.33 15.31 -17.98
C ILE A 204 -9.87 15.37 -17.91
N SER A 205 -10.54 14.28 -18.29
CA SER A 205 -12.01 14.24 -18.31
C SER A 205 -12.65 14.50 -16.95
N ILE A 206 -11.94 14.22 -15.85
CA ILE A 206 -12.35 14.51 -14.46
C ILE A 206 -12.61 15.99 -14.23
N PHE A 207 -11.87 16.85 -14.94
CA PHE A 207 -11.98 18.31 -14.82
C PHE A 207 -13.00 18.91 -15.79
N GLU A 208 -13.65 18.09 -16.63
CA GLU A 208 -14.64 18.53 -17.63
C GLU A 208 -14.09 19.55 -18.65
N ILE A 209 -12.80 19.44 -18.99
CA ILE A 209 -12.13 20.33 -19.95
C ILE A 209 -11.85 19.61 -21.25
N ASN A 210 -12.18 20.27 -22.36
CA ASN A 210 -11.85 19.82 -23.70
C ASN A 210 -10.61 20.57 -24.22
N THR A 211 -9.75 19.85 -24.95
CA THR A 211 -8.66 20.43 -25.73
C THR A 211 -8.97 20.28 -27.21
N ASN A 212 -8.69 21.33 -27.98
CA ASN A 212 -8.76 21.26 -29.45
C ASN A 212 -7.53 20.57 -30.05
N ASP A 213 -6.42 20.54 -29.30
CA ASP A 213 -5.19 19.84 -29.66
C ASP A 213 -5.14 18.48 -28.95
N ASN A 214 -5.20 17.40 -29.73
CA ASN A 214 -5.20 16.02 -29.26
C ASN A 214 -3.79 15.42 -29.13
N SER A 215 -2.73 16.21 -29.29
CA SER A 215 -1.36 15.74 -29.06
C SER A 215 -1.12 15.40 -27.59
N PHE A 216 -0.33 14.35 -27.34
CA PHE A 216 0.01 13.90 -25.98
C PHE A 216 0.62 15.03 -25.13
N ARG A 217 1.50 15.84 -25.74
CA ARG A 217 2.13 16.99 -25.06
C ARG A 217 1.12 18.05 -24.64
N ALA A 218 0.16 18.40 -25.51
CA ALA A 218 -0.89 19.37 -25.17
C ALA A 218 -1.78 18.86 -24.03
N LYS A 219 -2.16 17.58 -24.08
CA LYS A 219 -2.90 16.92 -23.00
C LYS A 219 -2.12 16.92 -21.67
N LEU A 220 -0.84 16.57 -21.68
CA LEU A 220 0.01 16.60 -20.49
C LEU A 220 0.10 18.01 -19.88
N SER A 221 0.32 19.03 -20.71
CA SER A 221 0.38 20.42 -20.25
C SER A 221 -0.95 20.87 -19.65
N LEU A 222 -2.08 20.47 -20.26
CA LEU A 222 -3.41 20.73 -19.72
C LEU A 222 -3.61 20.06 -18.36
N LEU A 223 -3.22 18.79 -18.23
CA LEU A 223 -3.31 18.05 -16.97
C LEU A 223 -2.45 18.70 -15.88
N SER A 224 -1.19 19.07 -16.19
CA SER A 224 -0.29 19.76 -15.26
C SER A 224 -0.89 21.10 -14.80
N LYS A 225 -1.53 21.84 -15.71
CA LYS A 225 -2.29 23.06 -15.34
C LYS A 225 -3.45 22.76 -14.39
N GLN A 226 -4.16 21.64 -14.54
CA GLN A 226 -5.22 21.28 -13.58
C GLN A 226 -4.65 20.91 -12.21
N LEU A 227 -3.52 20.19 -12.17
CA LEU A 227 -2.82 19.86 -10.93
C LEU A 227 -2.23 21.07 -10.20
N SER A 228 -2.03 22.20 -10.91
CA SER A 228 -1.62 23.47 -10.29
C SER A 228 -2.79 24.32 -9.81
N LEU A 229 -3.94 24.25 -10.47
CA LEU A 229 -5.18 24.92 -10.04
C LEU A 229 -5.87 24.19 -8.89
N HIS A 230 -5.70 22.87 -8.80
CA HIS A 230 -6.35 22.02 -7.82
C HIS A 230 -5.33 21.19 -7.05
N ARG A 231 -5.53 21.07 -5.73
CA ARG A 231 -4.71 20.21 -4.88
C ARG A 231 -5.22 18.78 -5.02
N CYS A 232 -4.52 17.97 -5.80
CA CYS A 232 -4.91 16.61 -6.11
C CYS A 232 -4.02 15.59 -5.39
N LEU A 233 -4.64 14.55 -4.83
CA LEU A 233 -3.96 13.33 -4.42
C LEU A 233 -4.29 12.25 -5.46
N LEU A 234 -3.37 12.02 -6.39
CA LEU A 234 -3.53 11.11 -7.53
C LEU A 234 -2.84 9.78 -7.24
N VAL A 235 -3.61 8.70 -7.27
CA VAL A 235 -3.11 7.32 -7.17
C VAL A 235 -3.20 6.62 -8.53
N ILE A 236 -2.07 6.09 -8.98
CA ILE A 236 -1.93 5.28 -10.19
C ILE A 236 -1.58 3.86 -9.73
N ASP A 237 -2.56 2.95 -9.76
CA ASP A 237 -2.45 1.62 -9.15
C ASP A 237 -2.17 0.53 -10.21
N GLY A 238 -0.97 -0.08 -10.16
CA GLY A 238 -0.56 -1.19 -11.02
C GLY A 238 0.09 -0.77 -12.33
N LEU A 239 1.04 0.19 -12.29
CA LEU A 239 1.67 0.79 -13.47
C LEU A 239 2.37 -0.25 -14.37
N GLU A 240 2.82 -1.38 -13.83
CA GLU A 240 3.45 -2.46 -14.59
C GLU A 240 2.61 -2.95 -15.77
N SER A 241 1.28 -2.80 -15.69
CA SER A 241 0.35 -3.21 -16.75
C SER A 241 0.49 -2.42 -18.06
N LEU A 242 1.07 -1.22 -18.03
CA LEU A 242 1.34 -0.41 -19.23
C LEU A 242 2.73 -0.63 -19.82
N VAL A 243 3.58 -1.40 -19.17
CA VAL A 243 4.98 -1.51 -19.56
C VAL A 243 5.11 -2.22 -20.91
N GLN A 244 5.73 -1.53 -21.86
CA GLN A 244 6.11 -2.05 -23.16
C GLN A 244 7.64 -2.07 -23.23
N VAL A 245 8.22 -3.24 -22.94
CA VAL A 245 9.63 -3.37 -22.56
C VAL A 245 10.59 -2.97 -23.68
N ASP A 246 10.22 -3.26 -24.94
CA ASP A 246 11.04 -3.02 -26.12
C ASP A 246 10.70 -1.72 -26.86
N ASN A 247 9.92 -0.82 -26.24
CA ASN A 247 9.53 0.45 -26.86
C ASN A 247 10.14 1.65 -26.14
N TYR A 248 11.31 2.09 -26.62
CA TYR A 248 12.04 3.22 -26.04
C TYR A 248 11.25 4.54 -26.13
N GLU A 249 10.50 4.76 -27.21
CA GLU A 249 9.64 5.94 -27.35
C GLU A 249 8.58 6.00 -26.23
N LYS A 250 8.00 4.84 -25.88
CA LYS A 250 7.06 4.75 -24.75
C LYS A 250 7.73 5.03 -23.41
N LYS A 251 8.96 4.56 -23.19
CA LYS A 251 9.73 4.90 -21.98
C LYS A 251 9.95 6.41 -21.83
N ILE A 252 10.20 7.11 -22.95
CA ILE A 252 10.27 8.57 -22.97
C ILE A 252 8.90 9.20 -22.70
N GLU A 253 7.81 8.68 -23.25
CA GLU A 253 6.45 9.16 -22.93
C GLU A 253 6.13 9.05 -21.43
N TYR A 254 6.48 7.93 -20.80
CA TYR A 254 6.31 7.72 -19.35
C TYR A 254 7.18 8.68 -18.54
N GLU A 255 8.44 8.88 -18.95
CA GLU A 255 9.33 9.87 -18.33
C GLU A 255 8.73 11.28 -18.40
N ASN A 256 8.32 11.71 -19.59
CA ASN A 256 7.71 13.02 -19.81
C ASN A 256 6.44 13.21 -18.97
N PHE A 257 5.61 12.17 -18.85
CA PHE A 257 4.44 12.19 -17.97
C PHE A 257 4.84 12.48 -16.51
N PHE A 258 5.82 11.76 -15.97
CA PHE A 258 6.22 11.95 -14.58
C PHE A 258 6.93 13.29 -14.34
N ILE A 259 7.77 13.71 -15.28
CA ILE A 259 8.47 14.99 -15.24
C ILE A 259 7.47 16.15 -15.23
N GLU A 260 6.55 16.19 -16.20
CA GLU A 260 5.62 17.31 -16.39
C GLU A 260 4.68 17.50 -15.18
N LEU A 261 4.28 16.39 -14.52
CA LEU A 261 3.38 16.43 -13.36
C LEU A 261 4.12 16.65 -12.02
N THR A 262 5.45 16.74 -12.02
CA THR A 262 6.22 16.93 -10.77
C THR A 262 7.11 18.17 -10.76
N GLN A 263 7.55 18.64 -11.93
CA GLN A 263 8.40 19.82 -12.06
C GLN A 263 7.69 21.13 -11.73
N THR A 264 6.40 21.25 -12.02
CA THR A 264 5.64 22.49 -11.79
C THR A 264 5.38 22.71 -10.29
N GLU A 265 5.50 23.95 -9.82
CA GLU A 265 5.25 24.27 -8.42
C GLU A 265 3.76 24.19 -8.07
N HIS A 266 3.32 23.02 -7.59
CA HIS A 266 1.98 22.80 -7.09
C HIS A 266 1.95 21.92 -5.83
N SER A 267 0.81 21.88 -5.17
CA SER A 267 0.56 21.11 -3.93
C SER A 267 -0.03 19.71 -4.19
N SER A 268 -0.17 19.31 -5.45
CA SER A 268 -0.61 17.96 -5.82
C SER A 268 0.48 16.92 -5.55
N CYS A 269 0.06 15.69 -5.21
CA CYS A 269 0.93 14.55 -4.95
C CYS A 269 0.44 13.34 -5.74
N ILE A 270 1.40 12.62 -6.32
CA ILE A 270 1.19 11.44 -7.16
C ILE A 270 1.78 10.24 -6.42
N ILE A 271 0.98 9.20 -6.24
CA ILE A 271 1.40 7.93 -5.65
C ILE A 271 1.21 6.86 -6.71
N VAL A 272 2.27 6.13 -7.01
CA VAL A 272 2.28 5.06 -8.00
C VAL A 272 2.49 3.74 -7.27
N THR A 273 1.72 2.70 -7.61
CA THR A 273 2.09 1.32 -7.26
C THR A 273 2.60 0.59 -8.49
N SER A 274 3.64 -0.23 -8.30
CA SER A 274 4.18 -1.04 -9.39
C SER A 274 4.79 -2.35 -8.90
N GLN A 275 4.78 -3.39 -9.73
CA GLN A 275 5.62 -4.59 -9.51
C GLN A 275 7.07 -4.38 -9.97
N LEU A 276 7.30 -3.45 -10.89
CA LEU A 276 8.62 -3.08 -11.39
C LEU A 276 9.10 -1.77 -10.77
N PRO A 277 10.41 -1.59 -10.55
CA PRO A 277 11.01 -0.28 -10.28
C PRO A 277 10.60 0.75 -11.34
N LEU A 278 10.48 2.01 -10.93
CA LEU A 278 10.03 3.06 -11.84
C LEU A 278 11.10 3.35 -12.93
N GLU A 279 12.37 3.15 -12.60
CA GLU A 279 13.53 3.20 -13.49
C GLU A 279 13.44 2.22 -14.67
N GLU A 280 12.76 1.10 -14.49
CA GLU A 280 12.58 0.13 -15.57
C GLU A 280 11.47 0.55 -16.55
N ILE A 281 10.52 1.37 -16.06
CA ILE A 281 9.34 1.82 -16.79
C ILE A 281 9.60 3.13 -17.54
N ALA A 282 10.28 4.08 -16.90
CA ALA A 282 10.59 5.39 -17.44
C ALA A 282 12.10 5.61 -17.42
N CYS A 283 12.63 6.27 -18.45
CA CYS A 283 14.03 6.66 -18.49
C CYS A 283 14.26 7.75 -17.44
N LEU A 284 14.52 7.45 -16.17
CA LEU A 284 14.59 8.51 -15.13
C LEU A 284 15.90 9.33 -15.28
N THR A 285 15.95 10.25 -16.24
CA THR A 285 17.10 11.14 -16.45
C THR A 285 17.23 12.20 -15.35
N ARG A 286 18.36 12.91 -15.32
CA ARG A 286 18.67 13.93 -14.30
C ARG A 286 17.61 15.04 -14.33
N GLY A 287 16.68 15.03 -13.38
CA GLY A 287 15.66 16.07 -13.23
C GLY A 287 14.36 15.60 -12.56
N PHE A 288 14.09 14.29 -12.57
CA PHE A 288 12.95 13.72 -11.87
C PHE A 288 13.32 13.33 -10.43
N SER A 289 12.63 13.91 -9.44
CA SER A 289 12.79 13.55 -8.02
C SER A 289 11.52 12.88 -7.52
N TYR A 290 11.66 11.67 -7.03
CA TYR A 290 10.58 10.90 -6.44
C TYR A 290 11.07 10.15 -5.20
N VAL A 291 10.14 9.66 -4.40
CA VAL A 291 10.43 8.84 -3.21
C VAL A 291 10.15 7.38 -3.55
N PRO A 292 11.18 6.54 -3.71
CA PRO A 292 10.99 5.10 -3.80
C PRO A 292 10.70 4.50 -2.43
N LEU A 293 9.75 3.58 -2.37
CA LEU A 293 9.55 2.66 -1.26
C LEU A 293 9.27 1.26 -1.82
N ARG A 294 10.20 0.33 -1.63
CA ARG A 294 9.97 -1.09 -1.92
C ARG A 294 9.35 -1.74 -0.69
N LEU A 295 8.16 -2.31 -0.84
CA LEU A 295 7.50 -3.06 0.21
C LEU A 295 8.03 -4.49 0.25
N GLU A 296 8.38 -4.91 1.46
CA GLU A 296 8.73 -6.29 1.80
C GLU A 296 7.57 -6.99 2.53
N GLY A 297 7.80 -8.24 2.93
CA GLY A 297 6.90 -8.99 3.81
C GLY A 297 6.55 -8.19 5.07
N ILE A 298 5.36 -8.41 5.61
CA ILE A 298 5.00 -7.80 6.90
C ILE A 298 5.91 -8.36 8.01
N ASP A 299 6.13 -7.59 9.07
CA ASP A 299 7.00 -8.03 10.17
C ASP A 299 6.44 -9.29 10.85
N GLU A 300 7.33 -10.10 11.44
CA GLU A 300 6.97 -11.40 12.03
C GLU A 300 5.84 -11.28 13.04
N LYS A 301 5.83 -10.22 13.87
CA LYS A 301 4.78 -10.03 14.88
C LYS A 301 3.42 -9.79 14.22
N SER A 302 3.37 -8.92 13.21
CA SER A 302 2.16 -8.66 12.42
C SER A 302 1.70 -9.88 11.63
N ALA A 303 2.63 -10.68 11.09
CA ALA A 303 2.32 -11.92 10.39
C ALA A 303 1.73 -12.98 11.33
N MET A 304 2.31 -13.13 12.53
CA MET A 304 1.77 -14.02 13.57
C MET A 304 0.37 -13.59 14.00
N GLN A 305 0.12 -12.27 14.15
CA GLN A 305 -1.21 -11.74 14.45
C GLN A 305 -2.21 -12.06 13.33
N MET A 306 -1.82 -11.88 12.06
CA MET A 306 -2.67 -12.20 10.92
C MET A 306 -3.06 -13.68 10.89
N LEU A 307 -2.11 -14.59 11.16
CA LEU A 307 -2.38 -16.03 11.23
C LEU A 307 -3.34 -16.35 12.38
N TYR A 308 -3.12 -15.76 13.55
CA TYR A 308 -3.96 -15.93 14.73
C TYR A 308 -5.40 -15.48 14.51
N ASP A 309 -5.60 -14.27 13.96
CA ASP A 309 -6.93 -13.72 13.66
C ASP A 309 -7.71 -14.59 12.67
N LYS A 310 -6.99 -15.30 11.80
CA LYS A 310 -7.55 -16.25 10.84
C LYS A 310 -7.63 -17.69 11.38
N GLY A 311 -7.45 -17.89 12.68
CA GLY A 311 -7.66 -19.17 13.36
C GLY A 311 -6.52 -20.18 13.22
N LEU A 312 -5.31 -19.75 12.87
CA LEU A 312 -4.11 -20.59 12.88
C LEU A 312 -3.19 -20.20 14.04
N SER A 313 -2.67 -21.20 14.73
CA SER A 313 -1.76 -21.03 15.87
C SER A 313 -0.82 -22.23 15.98
N GLY A 314 0.36 -22.03 16.55
CA GLY A 314 1.38 -23.08 16.72
C GLY A 314 2.78 -22.54 16.45
N GLU A 315 3.79 -23.36 16.75
CA GLU A 315 5.19 -23.02 16.43
C GLU A 315 5.43 -23.04 14.91
N GLU A 316 4.69 -23.90 14.21
CA GLU A 316 4.74 -24.08 12.76
C GLU A 316 4.23 -22.85 11.97
N CYS A 317 3.60 -21.88 12.64
CA CYS A 317 3.26 -20.59 12.03
C CYS A 317 4.52 -19.86 11.55
N LYS A 318 5.65 -20.00 12.26
CA LYS A 318 6.92 -19.39 11.86
C LYS A 318 7.42 -19.98 10.54
N ASP A 319 7.29 -21.28 10.38
CA ASP A 319 7.67 -21.97 9.13
C ASP A 319 6.82 -21.47 7.95
N LEU A 320 5.51 -21.26 8.16
CA LEU A 320 4.66 -20.64 7.13
C LEU A 320 5.11 -19.23 6.77
N ILE A 321 5.38 -18.39 7.78
CA ILE A 321 5.86 -17.02 7.58
C ILE A 321 7.17 -17.03 6.78
N GLU A 322 8.09 -17.92 7.12
CA GLU A 322 9.36 -18.06 6.42
C GLU A 322 9.15 -18.53 4.98
N ILE A 323 8.39 -19.61 4.74
CA ILE A 323 8.18 -20.17 3.40
C ILE A 323 7.54 -19.16 2.45
N TYR A 324 6.62 -18.35 2.95
CA TYR A 324 5.86 -17.36 2.19
C TYR A 324 6.40 -15.93 2.32
N ARG A 325 7.56 -15.76 2.97
CA ARG A 325 8.24 -14.45 3.18
C ARG A 325 7.31 -13.37 3.72
N ALA A 326 6.39 -13.75 4.61
CA ALA A 326 5.35 -12.87 5.14
C ALA A 326 4.56 -12.09 4.07
N ASN A 327 4.37 -12.66 2.87
CA ASN A 327 3.55 -12.05 1.83
C ASN A 327 2.06 -12.19 2.20
N PRO A 328 1.31 -11.10 2.45
CA PRO A 328 -0.05 -11.18 2.97
C PRO A 328 -1.01 -12.00 2.08
N SER A 329 -0.95 -11.81 0.76
CA SER A 329 -1.85 -12.54 -0.14
C SER A 329 -1.53 -14.03 -0.25
N GLU A 330 -0.25 -14.41 -0.13
CA GLU A 330 0.13 -15.83 -0.12
C GLU A 330 -0.22 -16.49 1.21
N LEU A 331 0.02 -15.79 2.33
CA LEU A 331 -0.41 -16.23 3.65
C LEU A 331 -1.92 -16.45 3.67
N GLU A 332 -2.71 -15.49 3.20
CA GLU A 332 -4.16 -15.66 3.10
C GLU A 332 -4.55 -16.85 2.21
N SER A 333 -3.91 -17.01 1.06
CA SER A 333 -4.19 -18.13 0.16
C SER A 333 -3.85 -19.49 0.76
N VAL A 334 -2.76 -19.62 1.53
CA VAL A 334 -2.39 -20.89 2.16
C VAL A 334 -3.25 -21.17 3.38
N ILE A 335 -3.61 -20.15 4.17
CA ILE A 335 -4.55 -20.27 5.30
C ILE A 335 -5.87 -20.88 4.84
N ASP A 336 -6.47 -20.33 3.77
CA ASP A 336 -7.74 -20.84 3.23
C ASP A 336 -7.64 -22.32 2.83
N LYS A 337 -6.50 -22.73 2.26
CA LYS A 337 -6.25 -24.12 1.87
C LYS A 337 -6.02 -25.02 3.09
N ILE A 338 -5.34 -24.53 4.12
CA ILE A 338 -5.13 -25.25 5.39
C ILE A 338 -6.47 -25.55 6.05
N HIS A 339 -7.35 -24.56 6.15
CA HIS A 339 -8.69 -24.76 6.67
C HIS A 339 -9.50 -25.73 5.82
N LYS A 340 -9.52 -25.52 4.50
CA LYS A 340 -10.31 -26.32 3.57
C LYS A 340 -9.91 -27.80 3.50
N PHE A 341 -8.61 -28.10 3.48
CA PHE A 341 -8.12 -29.45 3.21
C PHE A 341 -7.56 -30.17 4.44
N PHE A 342 -7.14 -29.42 5.47
CA PHE A 342 -6.46 -29.97 6.64
C PHE A 342 -7.17 -29.64 7.96
N GLY A 343 -8.36 -29.03 7.90
CA GLY A 343 -9.17 -28.69 9.07
C GLY A 343 -8.46 -27.74 10.05
N GLY A 344 -7.61 -26.85 9.53
CA GLY A 344 -6.83 -25.92 10.34
C GLY A 344 -5.51 -26.48 10.91
N SER A 345 -5.18 -27.75 10.63
CA SER A 345 -3.97 -28.38 11.17
C SER A 345 -2.72 -28.06 10.36
N LEU A 346 -1.84 -27.21 10.91
CA LEU A 346 -0.52 -26.92 10.35
C LEU A 346 0.38 -28.16 10.27
N LYS A 347 0.38 -28.98 11.32
CA LYS A 347 1.15 -30.24 11.35
C LYS A 347 0.83 -31.14 10.17
N ARG A 348 -0.47 -31.38 9.93
CA ARG A 348 -0.92 -32.18 8.77
C ARG A 348 -0.55 -31.54 7.45
N PHE A 349 -0.66 -30.22 7.32
CA PHE A 349 -0.25 -29.52 6.10
C PHE A 349 1.24 -29.77 5.78
N PHE A 350 2.12 -29.67 6.79
CA PHE A 350 3.56 -29.84 6.62
C PHE A 350 4.01 -31.28 6.33
N GLU A 351 3.21 -32.30 6.69
CA GLU A 351 3.48 -33.71 6.34
C GLU A 351 3.60 -33.92 4.82
N TYR A 352 2.91 -33.11 4.01
CA TYR A 352 2.90 -33.23 2.53
C TYR A 352 4.07 -32.52 1.84
N ARG A 353 4.89 -31.74 2.57
CA ARG A 353 6.13 -31.09 2.09
C ARG A 353 6.00 -30.34 0.75
N SER A 354 4.86 -29.67 0.55
CA SER A 354 4.57 -28.98 -0.71
C SER A 354 4.24 -27.50 -0.47
N THR A 355 4.88 -26.62 -1.23
CA THR A 355 4.52 -25.20 -1.28
C THR A 355 3.36 -25.03 -2.26
N VAL A 356 2.31 -24.35 -1.81
CA VAL A 356 1.20 -23.98 -2.70
C VAL A 356 1.36 -22.54 -3.15
N ILE A 357 1.20 -22.30 -4.45
CA ILE A 357 1.25 -20.96 -5.03
C ILE A 357 -0.15 -20.33 -4.93
N GLY A 358 -0.22 -19.09 -4.46
CA GLY A 358 -1.43 -18.29 -4.47
C GLY A 358 -1.69 -17.62 -5.82
N PRO A 359 -2.94 -17.20 -6.09
CA PRO A 359 -3.34 -16.70 -7.40
C PRO A 359 -2.64 -15.39 -7.79
N ARG A 360 -2.30 -14.53 -6.82
CA ARG A 360 -1.66 -13.23 -7.08
C ARG A 360 -0.21 -13.38 -7.52
N ILE A 361 0.59 -14.18 -6.82
CA ILE A 361 1.96 -14.49 -7.26
C ILE A 361 1.94 -15.29 -8.56
N GLN A 362 1.03 -16.25 -8.71
CA GLN A 362 0.93 -17.01 -9.96
C GLN A 362 0.63 -16.11 -11.16
N ALA A 363 -0.28 -15.13 -11.02
CA ALA A 363 -0.58 -14.15 -12.07
C ALA A 363 0.64 -13.28 -12.40
N MET A 364 1.35 -12.77 -11.39
CA MET A 364 2.61 -12.03 -11.58
C MET A 364 3.63 -12.89 -12.35
N LEU A 365 3.89 -14.13 -11.91
CA LEU A 365 4.89 -14.98 -12.55
C LEU A 365 4.48 -15.39 -13.96
N ASN A 366 3.19 -15.62 -14.21
CA ASN A 366 2.67 -15.81 -15.57
C ASN A 366 2.99 -14.60 -16.46
N GLN A 367 2.85 -13.38 -15.95
CA GLN A 367 3.19 -12.16 -16.68
C GLN A 367 4.70 -12.06 -16.92
N GLN A 368 5.52 -12.21 -15.88
CA GLN A 368 6.99 -12.13 -15.96
C GLN A 368 7.56 -13.11 -16.99
N PHE A 369 7.11 -14.37 -16.97
CA PHE A 369 7.58 -15.40 -17.91
C PHE A 369 6.85 -15.39 -19.26
N GLY A 370 5.61 -14.92 -19.32
CA GLY A 370 4.77 -15.00 -20.52
C GLY A 370 4.81 -13.76 -21.42
N GLN A 371 5.08 -12.58 -20.87
CA GLN A 371 5.17 -11.34 -21.63
C GLN A 371 6.54 -11.23 -22.31
N ALA A 372 6.54 -11.09 -23.64
CA ALA A 372 7.76 -10.87 -24.41
C ALA A 372 8.51 -9.61 -23.94
N GLY A 373 9.84 -9.67 -23.91
CA GLY A 373 10.72 -8.59 -23.49
C GLY A 373 10.88 -8.43 -21.98
N LEU A 374 9.89 -8.84 -21.16
CA LEU A 374 9.91 -8.56 -19.72
C LEU A 374 11.01 -9.31 -18.95
N LEU A 375 11.20 -10.59 -19.23
CA LEU A 375 12.38 -11.34 -18.79
C LEU A 375 13.28 -11.58 -20.00
N SER A 376 14.56 -11.17 -19.89
CA SER A 376 15.58 -11.52 -20.87
C SER A 376 15.78 -13.04 -20.93
N ASN A 377 16.36 -13.53 -22.03
CA ASN A 377 16.70 -14.96 -22.12
C ASN A 377 17.68 -15.37 -21.03
N LEU A 378 18.68 -14.54 -20.72
CA LEU A 378 19.67 -14.84 -19.69
C LEU A 378 19.04 -14.80 -18.28
N GLN A 379 18.21 -13.80 -17.95
CA GLN A 379 17.45 -13.74 -16.70
C GLN A 379 16.63 -15.01 -16.47
N ARG A 380 15.93 -15.46 -17.51
CA ARG A 380 15.16 -16.72 -17.48
C ARG A 380 16.06 -17.94 -17.22
N GLN A 381 17.20 -18.04 -17.90
CA GLN A 381 18.14 -19.15 -17.69
C GLN A 381 18.75 -19.14 -16.28
N ILE A 382 19.08 -17.97 -15.74
CA ILE A 382 19.53 -17.80 -14.35
C ILE A 382 18.47 -18.35 -13.39
N MET A 383 17.22 -17.91 -13.52
CA MET A 383 16.13 -18.37 -12.65
C MET A 383 15.89 -19.88 -12.75
N ILE A 384 15.91 -20.45 -13.96
CA ILE A 384 15.74 -21.90 -14.18
C ILE A 384 16.90 -22.67 -13.53
N TYR A 385 18.14 -22.23 -13.76
CA TYR A 385 19.32 -22.84 -13.16
C TYR A 385 19.26 -22.82 -11.63
N LEU A 386 18.95 -21.67 -11.02
CA LEU A 386 18.80 -21.54 -9.56
C LEU A 386 17.73 -22.51 -9.04
N ALA A 387 16.58 -22.60 -9.72
CA ALA A 387 15.50 -23.50 -9.28
C ALA A 387 15.90 -24.98 -9.33
N GLU A 388 16.60 -25.41 -10.39
CA GLU A 388 17.06 -26.79 -10.57
C GLU A 388 18.15 -27.17 -9.56
N GLU A 389 19.16 -26.32 -9.36
CA GLU A 389 20.29 -26.60 -8.47
C GLU A 389 19.92 -26.52 -6.98
N ILE A 390 19.10 -25.54 -6.59
CA ILE A 390 18.61 -25.44 -5.20
C ILE A 390 17.71 -26.61 -4.86
N SER A 391 17.01 -27.21 -5.84
CA SER A 391 16.20 -28.41 -5.60
C SER A 391 17.05 -29.65 -5.30
N LYS A 392 18.30 -29.68 -5.73
CA LYS A 392 19.23 -30.79 -5.45
C LYS A 392 19.86 -30.64 -4.06
N ASN A 393 20.35 -29.45 -3.74
CA ASN A 393 21.24 -29.24 -2.58
C ASN A 393 20.64 -28.37 -1.47
N SER A 394 19.51 -27.69 -1.69
CA SER A 394 18.87 -26.77 -0.73
C SER A 394 19.76 -25.65 -0.19
N VAL A 395 20.83 -25.28 -0.91
CA VAL A 395 21.79 -24.23 -0.51
C VAL A 395 21.82 -23.12 -1.57
N PRO A 396 21.91 -21.84 -1.16
CA PRO A 396 22.16 -20.72 -2.08
C PRO A 396 23.44 -20.89 -2.91
N ILE A 397 23.46 -20.35 -4.12
CA ILE A 397 24.52 -20.57 -5.11
C ILE A 397 25.40 -19.33 -5.25
N GLN A 398 26.71 -19.49 -5.12
CA GLN A 398 27.68 -18.40 -5.28
C GLN A 398 27.68 -17.83 -6.70
N PHE A 399 27.95 -16.52 -6.83
CA PHE A 399 28.01 -15.82 -8.12
C PHE A 399 28.92 -16.52 -9.14
N SER A 400 30.17 -16.79 -8.76
CA SER A 400 31.16 -17.49 -9.59
C SER A 400 30.62 -18.80 -10.17
N LYS A 401 29.99 -19.62 -9.33
CA LYS A 401 29.39 -20.89 -9.73
C LYS A 401 28.21 -20.73 -10.70
N ILE A 402 27.37 -19.70 -10.52
CA ILE A 402 26.29 -19.39 -11.48
C ILE A 402 26.87 -19.13 -12.86
N VAL A 403 27.93 -18.30 -12.95
CA VAL A 403 28.58 -17.99 -14.23
C VAL A 403 29.16 -19.26 -14.86
N GLU A 404 30.00 -19.99 -14.12
CA GLU A 404 30.67 -21.19 -14.64
C GLU A 404 29.68 -22.26 -15.15
N ASP A 405 28.62 -22.51 -14.39
CA ASP A 405 27.66 -23.55 -14.74
C ASP A 405 26.74 -23.10 -15.90
N LEU A 406 26.40 -21.81 -15.98
CA LEU A 406 25.64 -21.27 -17.13
C LEU A 406 26.46 -21.26 -18.41
N GLU A 407 27.75 -20.89 -18.36
CA GLU A 407 28.64 -20.96 -19.54
C GLU A 407 28.73 -22.39 -20.08
N LYS A 408 28.88 -23.38 -19.18
CA LYS A 408 28.89 -24.80 -19.55
C LYS A 408 27.54 -25.24 -20.14
N ARG A 409 26.42 -24.83 -19.51
CA ARG A 409 25.06 -25.20 -19.94
C ARG A 409 24.70 -24.62 -21.31
N LEU A 410 25.07 -23.37 -21.56
CA LEU A 410 24.73 -22.63 -22.77
C LEU A 410 25.76 -22.83 -23.89
N ASN A 411 26.92 -23.44 -23.58
CA ASN A 411 28.06 -23.60 -24.47
C ASN A 411 28.49 -22.25 -25.10
N LEU A 412 28.49 -21.20 -24.28
CA LEU A 412 28.80 -19.83 -24.69
C LEU A 412 29.49 -19.12 -23.54
N LYS A 413 30.48 -18.29 -23.86
CA LYS A 413 31.14 -17.41 -22.88
C LYS A 413 30.20 -16.25 -22.56
N LEU A 414 29.91 -16.04 -21.28
CA LEU A 414 29.00 -15.00 -20.81
C LEU A 414 29.78 -13.74 -20.44
N SER A 415 29.21 -12.57 -20.70
CA SER A 415 29.77 -11.33 -20.16
C SER A 415 29.43 -11.24 -18.68
N LEU A 416 30.44 -11.08 -17.82
CA LEU A 416 30.22 -10.88 -16.38
C LEU A 416 29.35 -9.65 -16.11
N SER A 417 29.50 -8.58 -16.89
CA SER A 417 28.68 -7.38 -16.74
C SER A 417 27.20 -7.66 -17.02
N GLU A 418 26.91 -8.50 -18.02
CA GLU A 418 25.53 -8.89 -18.36
C GLU A 418 24.90 -9.73 -17.25
N VAL A 419 25.63 -10.71 -16.72
CA VAL A 419 25.14 -11.54 -15.60
C VAL A 419 24.89 -10.70 -14.35
N ILE A 420 25.78 -9.75 -14.05
CA ILE A 420 25.60 -8.82 -12.91
C ILE A 420 24.34 -7.99 -13.10
N MET A 421 24.17 -7.33 -14.26
CA MET A 421 22.99 -6.50 -14.54
C MET A 421 21.69 -7.33 -14.47
N ASP A 422 21.70 -8.54 -15.02
CA ASP A 422 20.51 -9.41 -15.00
C ASP A 422 20.17 -9.90 -13.58
N LEU A 423 21.16 -10.22 -12.75
CA LEU A 423 20.93 -10.54 -11.34
C LEU A 423 20.41 -9.35 -10.55
N GLU A 424 20.93 -8.14 -10.79
CA GLU A 424 20.45 -6.91 -10.15
C GLU A 424 18.97 -6.64 -10.49
N ILE A 425 18.58 -6.77 -11.76
CA ILE A 425 17.18 -6.63 -12.20
C ILE A 425 16.30 -7.68 -11.51
N LEU A 426 16.72 -8.95 -11.49
CA LEU A 426 15.98 -10.02 -10.85
C LEU A 426 15.84 -9.80 -9.33
N GLU A 427 16.87 -9.28 -8.66
CA GLU A 427 16.83 -8.93 -7.25
C GLU A 427 15.88 -7.74 -7.00
N GLN A 428 15.92 -6.70 -7.83
CA GLN A 428 15.04 -5.52 -7.71
C GLN A 428 13.57 -5.88 -7.88
N ARG A 429 13.27 -6.86 -8.74
CA ARG A 429 11.92 -7.41 -8.93
C ARG A 429 11.53 -8.45 -7.86
N SER A 430 12.43 -8.79 -6.93
CA SER A 430 12.29 -9.87 -5.93
C SER A 430 11.94 -11.23 -6.57
N LEU A 431 12.52 -11.49 -7.74
CA LEU A 431 12.46 -12.79 -8.39
C LEU A 431 13.63 -13.68 -7.97
N VAL A 432 14.72 -13.08 -7.48
CA VAL A 432 15.92 -13.72 -6.92
C VAL A 432 16.25 -13.09 -5.56
N GLU A 433 16.71 -13.90 -4.62
CA GLU A 433 17.15 -13.48 -3.29
C GLU A 433 18.68 -13.47 -3.21
N ALA A 434 19.27 -12.35 -2.78
CA ALA A 434 20.70 -12.24 -2.53
C ALA A 434 21.02 -12.47 -1.04
N ASN A 435 21.74 -13.55 -0.75
CA ASN A 435 22.22 -13.90 0.59
C ASN A 435 23.60 -13.28 0.80
N ARG A 436 23.59 -12.07 1.36
CA ARG A 436 24.79 -11.31 1.72
C ARG A 436 25.21 -11.68 3.14
N LYS A 437 26.34 -12.37 3.30
CA LYS A 437 26.94 -12.61 4.62
C LYS A 437 27.77 -11.39 5.03
N PHE A 438 27.83 -11.09 6.33
CA PHE A 438 28.63 -9.96 6.87
C PHE A 438 30.15 -10.13 6.66
N CYS A 439 30.61 -11.32 6.28
CA CYS A 439 32.00 -11.62 5.97
C CYS A 439 32.31 -11.21 4.51
N LYS A 440 33.59 -10.97 4.16
CA LYS A 440 34.07 -10.74 2.78
C LYS A 440 33.93 -11.98 1.85
N GLN A 441 32.88 -12.77 2.05
CA GLN A 441 32.52 -13.91 1.23
C GLN A 441 31.73 -13.43 0.03
N GLU A 442 31.86 -14.17 -1.07
CA GLU A 442 31.08 -13.96 -2.27
C GLU A 442 29.57 -14.08 -1.97
N VAL A 443 28.77 -13.20 -2.60
CA VAL A 443 27.31 -13.23 -2.47
C VAL A 443 26.78 -14.53 -3.08
N SER A 444 25.80 -15.12 -2.40
CA SER A 444 25.12 -16.32 -2.89
C SER A 444 23.65 -16.03 -3.15
N TYR A 445 23.07 -16.66 -4.16
CA TYR A 445 21.72 -16.36 -4.64
C TYR A 445 20.79 -17.54 -4.42
N SER A 446 19.54 -17.23 -4.06
CA SER A 446 18.45 -18.19 -3.93
C SER A 446 17.19 -17.71 -4.63
N LEU A 447 16.13 -18.51 -4.55
CA LEU A 447 14.79 -18.15 -4.99
C LEU A 447 13.84 -18.30 -3.82
N GLU A 448 12.83 -17.43 -3.76
CA GLU A 448 11.70 -17.66 -2.87
C GLU A 448 11.07 -19.03 -3.14
N PRO A 449 10.61 -19.77 -2.12
CA PRO A 449 10.03 -21.10 -2.29
C PRO A 449 8.89 -21.16 -3.31
N VAL A 450 8.03 -20.13 -3.34
CA VAL A 450 6.92 -20.01 -4.29
C VAL A 450 7.38 -19.78 -5.73
N VAL A 451 8.43 -18.97 -5.93
CA VAL A 451 9.05 -18.73 -7.26
C VAL A 451 9.71 -20.01 -7.77
N LYS A 452 10.50 -20.68 -6.92
CA LYS A 452 11.10 -21.99 -7.24
C LYS A 452 10.03 -23.01 -7.63
N LYS A 453 8.95 -23.12 -6.84
CA LYS A 453 7.84 -24.04 -7.12
C LYS A 453 7.19 -23.75 -8.47
N TYR A 454 6.96 -22.48 -8.80
CA TYR A 454 6.38 -22.07 -10.08
C TYR A 454 7.26 -22.48 -11.26
N ILE A 455 8.57 -22.22 -11.18
CA ILE A 455 9.54 -22.55 -12.25
C ILE A 455 9.57 -24.05 -12.52
N LEU A 456 9.61 -24.87 -11.47
CA LEU A 456 9.69 -26.33 -11.60
C LEU A 456 8.37 -26.94 -12.08
N ALA A 457 7.23 -26.40 -11.65
CA ALA A 457 5.91 -26.87 -12.05
C ALA A 457 5.54 -26.44 -13.48
N ASP A 458 6.04 -25.28 -13.92
CA ASP A 458 5.74 -24.64 -15.20
C ASP A 458 4.25 -24.75 -15.61
N PRO A 459 3.33 -24.23 -14.79
CA PRO A 459 1.91 -24.58 -14.86
C PRO A 459 1.22 -24.20 -16.17
N ARG A 460 1.80 -23.26 -16.93
CA ARG A 460 1.31 -22.81 -18.25
C ARG A 460 2.29 -23.05 -19.39
N GLY A 461 3.42 -23.70 -19.13
CA GLY A 461 4.48 -23.88 -20.14
C GLY A 461 5.22 -22.59 -20.51
N PHE A 462 5.07 -21.52 -19.72
CA PHE A 462 5.69 -20.22 -19.98
C PHE A 462 7.15 -20.17 -19.56
N VAL A 463 7.62 -21.05 -18.68
CA VAL A 463 8.97 -20.96 -18.11
C VAL A 463 10.01 -21.37 -19.14
N ARG A 464 9.81 -22.53 -19.78
CA ARG A 464 10.79 -23.08 -20.74
C ARG A 464 10.60 -22.59 -22.17
N LYS A 465 9.42 -22.08 -22.52
CA LYS A 465 9.15 -21.47 -23.83
C LYS A 465 9.56 -20.00 -23.79
N VAL A 466 10.42 -19.59 -24.72
CA VAL A 466 10.67 -18.17 -24.96
C VAL A 466 9.47 -17.62 -25.73
N PRO A 467 8.78 -16.57 -25.25
CA PRO A 467 7.72 -15.93 -26.02
C PRO A 467 8.30 -15.47 -27.36
N SER A 468 7.74 -15.93 -28.47
CA SER A 468 8.14 -15.45 -29.80
C SER A 468 7.87 -13.95 -29.85
N ALA A 469 8.88 -13.14 -30.21
CA ALA A 469 8.64 -11.76 -30.60
C ALA A 469 7.53 -11.77 -31.65
N ILE A 470 6.48 -10.99 -31.45
CA ILE A 470 5.48 -10.77 -32.49
C ILE A 470 6.25 -10.09 -33.62
N THR A 471 6.65 -10.85 -34.63
CA THR A 471 7.03 -10.28 -35.92
C THR A 471 5.77 -9.60 -36.41
N ASN A 472 5.74 -8.27 -36.36
CA ASN A 472 4.76 -7.49 -37.10
C ASN A 472 4.93 -7.89 -38.57
N SER A 473 4.12 -8.85 -39.01
CA SER A 473 3.91 -9.11 -40.41
C SER A 473 3.21 -7.88 -40.96
N ASN A 474 4.00 -6.98 -41.53
CA ASN A 474 3.56 -6.19 -42.66
C ASN A 474 3.03 -7.17 -43.72
N CYS A 475 1.73 -7.41 -43.71
CA CYS A 475 1.02 -7.87 -44.90
C CYS A 475 0.51 -6.61 -45.60
N THR A 476 1.40 -6.02 -46.38
CA THR A 476 1.03 -5.50 -47.71
C THR A 476 0.41 -6.64 -48.52
N GLN A 477 -0.81 -6.41 -49.02
CA GLN A 477 -1.50 -7.00 -50.19
C GLN A 477 -2.96 -6.54 -50.06
N GLU A 478 -3.63 -5.88 -51.01
CA GLU A 478 -3.38 -5.35 -52.35
C GLU A 478 -4.32 -4.15 -52.52
#